data_AF-A0A2D5N9S7-F1
#
_entry.id   AF-A0A2D5N9S7-F1
#
_cell.length_a   1.000
_cell.length_b   1.000
_cell.length_c   1.000
_cell.angle_alpha   90.00
_cell.angle_beta   90.00
_cell.angle_gamma   90.00
#
_symmetry.space_group_name_H-M   'P 1'
#
loop_
_entity.id
_entity.type
_entity.pdbx_description
1 polymer ?
#
loop_
_entity_poly.entity_id
_entity_poly.type
_entity_poly.pdbx_seq_one_letter_code
_entity_poly.pdbx_strand_id
1 'polypeptide(L)'
;KAIQDAAAMDWINTKISEAQNPSLSASPRLSALVDALDKAHDFQLFGDIRYRTKLNASATEALRSIEKMVLAIDWLPEKSAYLGLPLTFRTQYEQPKQSQEQIPLTLSSSSGQFILQEQTIQCIHTGFETRVTLDFTWDWDRIQTAHTATKSWLQNKSQWGESIVVNFQKPTVFIASTGADELVNELEKSLSKDFLLGDRKTAQLILECDGHLASETAGVGQVRNSLVRHKVRIEAQFSLSSTENNSMLWNSTTISGTAISASQETALNSAKSEFMDDFNYLLLPQLLRSLDF
;
A
#
# COMPACT_ATOMS: atom_id res chain seq x y z
N LYS A 1 -10.18 53.08 -16.13
CA LYS A 1 -9.01 52.24 -15.80
C LYS A 1 -8.57 52.41 -14.34
N ALA A 2 -7.85 53.45 -13.94
CA ALA A 2 -7.37 53.58 -12.54
C ALA A 2 -8.45 53.45 -11.44
N ILE A 3 -9.63 54.03 -11.64
CA ILE A 3 -10.77 53.89 -10.69
C ILE A 3 -11.29 52.44 -10.66
N GLN A 4 -11.31 51.75 -11.80
CA GLN A 4 -11.75 50.36 -11.90
C GLN A 4 -10.71 49.41 -11.30
N ASP A 5 -9.42 49.67 -11.50
CA ASP A 5 -8.32 48.88 -10.92
C ASP A 5 -8.29 49.02 -9.39
N ALA A 6 -8.58 50.23 -8.87
CA ALA A 6 -8.73 50.46 -7.43
C ALA A 6 -9.92 49.70 -6.85
N ALA A 7 -11.10 49.79 -7.50
CA ALA A 7 -12.29 49.05 -7.07
C ALA A 7 -12.08 47.52 -7.14
N ALA A 8 -11.37 47.03 -8.15
CA ALA A 8 -10.98 45.62 -8.24
C ALA A 8 -10.06 45.22 -7.09
N MET A 9 -9.07 46.06 -6.74
CA MET A 9 -8.17 45.80 -5.62
C MET A 9 -8.91 45.78 -4.28
N ASP A 10 -9.91 46.64 -4.06
CA ASP A 10 -10.71 46.63 -2.84
C ASP A 10 -11.49 45.32 -2.69
N TRP A 11 -12.12 44.85 -3.77
CA TRP A 11 -12.80 43.55 -3.78
C TRP A 11 -11.83 42.38 -3.55
N ILE A 12 -10.66 42.41 -4.19
CA ILE A 12 -9.59 41.42 -4.01
C ILE A 12 -9.14 41.38 -2.54
N ASN A 13 -8.98 42.54 -1.90
CA ASN A 13 -8.60 42.59 -0.49
C ASN A 13 -9.67 41.96 0.41
N THR A 14 -10.96 42.18 0.13
CA THR A 14 -12.06 41.51 0.86
C THR A 14 -11.93 39.99 0.75
N LYS A 15 -11.70 39.47 -0.47
CA LYS A 15 -11.55 38.03 -0.72
C LYS A 15 -10.31 37.44 -0.06
N ILE A 16 -9.20 38.17 -0.06
CA ILE A 16 -7.98 37.77 0.67
C ILE A 16 -8.23 37.73 2.19
N SER A 17 -9.00 38.68 2.74
CA SER A 17 -9.39 38.64 4.15
C SER A 17 -10.30 37.45 4.48
N GLU A 18 -11.25 37.11 3.59
CA GLU A 18 -12.04 35.87 3.70
C GLU A 18 -11.14 34.63 3.71
N ALA A 19 -10.18 34.55 2.79
CA ALA A 19 -9.22 33.45 2.71
C ALA A 19 -8.33 33.33 3.97
N GLN A 20 -8.13 34.41 4.71
CA GLN A 20 -7.37 34.43 5.96
C GLN A 20 -8.24 34.20 7.21
N ASN A 21 -9.57 34.19 7.08
CA ASN A 21 -10.47 34.12 8.21
C ASN A 21 -10.44 32.74 8.88
N PRO A 22 -9.97 32.62 10.14
CA PRO A 22 -9.88 31.32 10.83
C PRO A 22 -11.24 30.73 11.22
N SER A 23 -12.34 31.51 11.14
CA SER A 23 -13.68 30.98 11.40
C SER A 23 -14.30 30.24 10.22
N LEU A 24 -13.68 30.32 9.03
CA LEU A 24 -14.11 29.60 7.84
C LEU A 24 -13.32 28.29 7.69
N SER A 25 -13.96 27.27 7.11
CA SER A 25 -13.28 26.03 6.72
C SER A 25 -12.32 26.25 5.55
N ALA A 26 -11.42 25.30 5.31
CA ALA A 26 -10.37 25.43 4.31
C ALA A 26 -10.89 25.56 2.86
N SER A 27 -11.98 24.88 2.51
CA SER A 27 -12.55 24.91 1.14
C SER A 27 -13.04 26.32 0.73
N PRO A 28 -13.96 26.99 1.47
CA PRO A 28 -14.37 28.36 1.19
C PRO A 28 -13.21 29.36 1.15
N ARG A 29 -12.21 29.17 2.03
CA ARG A 29 -11.02 30.02 2.08
C ARG A 29 -10.16 29.86 0.81
N LEU A 30 -9.99 28.63 0.33
CA LEU A 30 -9.31 28.35 -0.93
C LEU A 30 -10.07 28.94 -2.12
N SER A 31 -11.40 28.78 -2.16
CA SER A 31 -12.25 29.39 -3.20
C SER A 31 -12.10 30.91 -3.23
N ALA A 32 -12.13 31.57 -2.06
CA ALA A 32 -11.96 33.02 -1.96
C ALA A 32 -10.57 33.48 -2.45
N LEU A 33 -9.52 32.69 -2.17
CA LEU A 33 -8.19 32.97 -2.69
C LEU A 33 -8.12 32.82 -4.22
N VAL A 34 -8.71 31.77 -4.78
CA VAL A 34 -8.78 31.57 -6.24
C VAL A 34 -9.52 32.73 -6.91
N ASP A 35 -10.69 33.10 -6.38
CA ASP A 35 -11.48 34.23 -6.86
C ASP A 35 -10.68 35.54 -6.88
N ALA A 36 -9.92 35.80 -5.81
CA ALA A 36 -9.05 36.97 -5.72
C ALA A 36 -7.94 36.97 -6.79
N LEU A 37 -7.31 35.82 -7.03
CA LEU A 37 -6.25 35.66 -8.02
C LEU A 37 -6.79 35.78 -9.46
N ASP A 38 -7.91 35.12 -9.76
CA ASP A 38 -8.56 35.19 -11.07
C ASP A 38 -8.98 36.64 -11.40
N LYS A 39 -9.55 37.35 -10.43
CA LYS A 39 -9.89 38.76 -10.60
C LYS A 39 -8.67 39.64 -10.83
N ALA A 40 -7.55 39.35 -10.16
CA ALA A 40 -6.31 40.07 -10.39
C ALA A 40 -5.74 39.81 -11.80
N HIS A 41 -5.93 38.61 -12.35
CA HIS A 41 -5.56 38.29 -13.72
C HIS A 41 -6.47 38.99 -14.74
N ASP A 42 -7.78 39.02 -14.53
CA ASP A 42 -8.75 39.75 -15.38
C ASP A 42 -8.35 41.22 -15.56
N PHE A 43 -7.90 41.86 -14.48
CA PHE A 43 -7.50 43.28 -14.46
C PHE A 43 -6.00 43.49 -14.74
N GLN A 44 -5.25 42.42 -15.04
CA GLN A 44 -3.80 42.46 -15.31
C GLN A 44 -2.97 43.10 -14.18
N LEU A 45 -3.44 43.02 -12.93
CA LEU A 45 -2.83 43.69 -11.78
C LEU A 45 -1.45 43.12 -11.42
N PHE A 46 -1.20 41.85 -11.75
CA PHE A 46 0.14 41.25 -11.61
C PHE A 46 1.19 41.86 -12.55
N GLY A 47 0.77 42.52 -13.63
CA GLY A 47 1.66 43.24 -14.55
C GLY A 47 2.00 44.66 -14.09
N ASP A 48 1.21 45.27 -13.20
CA ASP A 48 1.43 46.63 -12.71
C ASP A 48 2.24 46.61 -11.40
N ILE A 49 3.41 47.25 -11.41
CA ILE A 49 4.32 47.28 -10.26
C ILE A 49 3.70 47.89 -9.00
N ARG A 50 2.70 48.77 -9.15
CA ARG A 50 2.00 49.41 -8.03
C ARG A 50 1.19 48.42 -7.19
N TYR A 51 0.65 47.38 -7.83
CA TYR A 51 -0.21 46.39 -7.18
C TYR A 51 0.51 45.07 -6.94
N ARG A 52 1.36 44.64 -7.89
CA ARG A 52 2.01 43.33 -7.92
C ARG A 52 2.66 42.91 -6.60
N THR A 53 3.43 43.80 -5.97
CA THR A 53 4.18 43.44 -4.75
C THR A 53 3.26 43.18 -3.57
N LYS A 54 2.31 44.09 -3.34
CA LYS A 54 1.34 43.97 -2.23
C LYS A 54 0.43 42.77 -2.44
N LEU A 55 -0.11 42.61 -3.65
CA LEU A 55 -0.98 41.50 -4.02
C LEU A 55 -0.29 40.14 -3.82
N ASN A 56 0.95 39.99 -4.31
CA ASN A 56 1.69 38.74 -4.13
C ASN A 56 1.93 38.43 -2.65
N ALA A 57 2.31 39.42 -1.84
CA ALA A 57 2.54 39.23 -0.42
C ALA A 57 1.26 38.79 0.30
N SER A 58 0.15 39.50 0.10
CA SER A 58 -1.11 39.22 0.77
C SER A 58 -1.74 37.89 0.31
N ALA A 59 -1.67 37.57 -0.97
CA ALA A 59 -2.12 36.27 -1.49
C ALA A 59 -1.26 35.11 -0.95
N THR A 60 0.06 35.31 -0.84
CA THR A 60 0.96 34.29 -0.27
C THR A 60 0.64 34.05 1.20
N GLU A 61 0.39 35.11 1.98
CA GLU A 61 0.01 34.99 3.38
C GLU A 61 -1.35 34.29 3.56
N ALA A 62 -2.32 34.60 2.69
CA ALA A 62 -3.59 33.89 2.65
C ALA A 62 -3.41 32.39 2.37
N LEU A 63 -2.60 32.04 1.36
CA LEU A 63 -2.26 30.64 1.07
C LEU A 63 -1.64 29.95 2.29
N ARG A 64 -0.64 30.57 2.94
CA ARG A 64 0.01 30.03 4.14
C ARG A 64 -0.98 29.83 5.30
N SER A 65 -1.96 30.71 5.44
CA SER A 65 -3.01 30.60 6.45
C SER A 65 -3.96 29.43 6.18
N ILE A 66 -4.24 29.12 4.90
CA ILE A 66 -5.02 27.95 4.50
C ILE A 66 -4.22 26.67 4.78
N GLU A 67 -2.97 26.60 4.32
CA GLU A 67 -2.09 25.44 4.50
C GLU A 67 -1.94 25.04 5.97
N LYS A 68 -1.81 26.02 6.89
CA LYS A 68 -1.74 25.76 8.33
C LYS A 68 -2.96 25.04 8.91
N MET A 69 -4.12 25.20 8.29
CA MET A 69 -5.37 24.57 8.73
C MET A 69 -5.50 23.12 8.25
N VAL A 70 -4.84 22.77 7.14
CA VAL A 70 -4.89 21.42 6.55
C VAL A 70 -4.01 20.41 7.33
N LEU A 71 -3.08 20.91 8.17
CA LEU A 71 -2.03 20.17 8.89
C LEU A 71 -2.46 19.13 9.96
N ALA A 72 -3.74 18.79 10.08
CA ALA A 72 -4.20 17.84 11.08
C ALA A 72 -4.87 16.64 10.40
N ILE A 73 -4.05 15.80 9.77
CA ILE A 73 -4.48 14.43 9.42
C ILE A 73 -4.25 13.59 10.68
N ASP A 74 -5.24 13.57 11.58
CA ASP A 74 -5.16 12.69 12.75
C ASP A 74 -5.23 11.23 12.29
N TRP A 75 -4.11 10.54 12.45
CA TRP A 75 -3.91 9.16 12.07
C TRP A 75 -4.08 8.23 13.26
N LEU A 76 -5.15 7.45 13.27
CA LEU A 76 -5.41 6.42 14.28
C LEU A 76 -5.49 5.04 13.61
N PRO A 77 -4.40 4.26 13.59
CA PRO A 77 -4.47 2.88 13.16
C PRO A 77 -5.15 2.08 14.28
N GLU A 78 -6.42 1.74 14.10
CA GLU A 78 -7.18 0.99 15.11
C GLU A 78 -6.70 -0.47 15.26
N LYS A 79 -6.02 -1.02 14.25
CA LYS A 79 -5.56 -2.41 14.19
C LYS A 79 -4.20 -2.55 13.51
N SER A 80 -3.50 -3.65 13.79
CA SER A 80 -2.30 -4.07 13.05
C SER A 80 -2.66 -4.36 11.60
N ALA A 81 -1.95 -3.73 10.67
CA ALA A 81 -2.04 -4.02 9.24
C ALA A 81 -0.98 -5.04 8.85
N TYR A 82 -1.34 -6.00 8.00
CA TYR A 82 -0.44 -7.06 7.56
C TYR A 82 -0.12 -6.93 6.08
N LEU A 83 1.14 -7.17 5.73
CA LEU A 83 1.63 -7.20 4.36
C LEU A 83 0.91 -8.33 3.63
N GLY A 84 0.48 -8.07 2.41
CA GLY A 84 -0.29 -8.98 1.59
C GLY A 84 -1.73 -9.25 2.05
N LEU A 85 -2.25 -8.43 2.96
CA LEU A 85 -3.63 -8.50 3.45
C LEU A 85 -4.24 -7.09 3.48
N PRO A 86 -4.51 -6.47 2.31
CA PRO A 86 -4.93 -5.07 2.21
C PRO A 86 -6.19 -4.75 3.01
N LEU A 87 -7.10 -5.72 3.17
CA LEU A 87 -8.34 -5.59 3.95
C LEU A 87 -8.10 -5.33 5.45
N THR A 88 -6.94 -5.69 5.98
CA THR A 88 -6.56 -5.42 7.38
C THR A 88 -6.23 -3.94 7.60
N PHE A 89 -6.01 -3.19 6.52
CA PHE A 89 -5.76 -1.76 6.56
C PHE A 89 -7.02 -0.99 6.14
N ARG A 90 -7.68 -0.40 7.14
CA ARG A 90 -8.68 0.65 6.92
C ARG A 90 -8.53 1.69 8.00
N THR A 91 -8.54 2.94 7.58
CA THR A 91 -8.37 4.07 8.48
C THR A 91 -9.29 5.21 8.07
N GLN A 92 -9.62 6.04 9.05
CA GLN A 92 -10.25 7.32 8.83
C GLN A 92 -9.21 8.38 9.16
N TYR A 93 -9.13 9.41 8.35
CA TYR A 93 -8.46 10.63 8.77
C TYR A 93 -9.54 11.64 9.14
N GLU A 94 -9.48 12.16 10.36
CA GLU A 94 -10.42 13.21 10.75
C GLU A 94 -9.94 14.53 10.14
N GLN A 95 -10.72 15.11 9.23
CA GLN A 95 -10.66 16.55 9.00
C GLN A 95 -11.53 17.23 10.07
N PRO A 96 -11.16 18.43 10.57
CA PRO A 96 -11.99 19.15 11.52
C PRO A 96 -13.43 19.26 11.00
N LYS A 97 -14.37 18.68 11.76
CA LYS A 97 -15.77 18.30 11.44
C LYS A 97 -16.71 19.42 10.94
N GLN A 98 -16.21 20.57 10.50
CA GLN A 98 -17.02 21.73 10.15
C GLN A 98 -17.34 21.90 8.66
N SER A 99 -16.89 21.04 7.74
CA SER A 99 -17.35 21.12 6.34
C SER A 99 -17.49 19.77 5.66
N GLN A 100 -18.69 19.51 5.12
CA GLN A 100 -18.95 18.46 4.13
C GLN A 100 -18.16 18.67 2.82
N GLU A 101 -17.53 19.83 2.65
CA GLU A 101 -16.64 20.14 1.54
C GLU A 101 -15.22 19.66 1.83
N GLN A 102 -14.83 18.60 1.13
CA GLN A 102 -13.49 18.04 1.17
C GLN A 102 -12.52 18.96 0.43
N ILE A 103 -11.41 19.24 1.08
CA ILE A 103 -10.25 19.85 0.44
C ILE A 103 -9.80 18.91 -0.69
N PRO A 104 -9.56 19.42 -1.92
CA PRO A 104 -9.09 18.59 -3.02
C PRO A 104 -7.65 18.15 -2.74
N LEU A 105 -7.51 16.93 -2.27
CA LEU A 105 -6.23 16.28 -1.96
C LEU A 105 -6.02 15.06 -2.84
N THR A 106 -4.77 14.82 -3.20
CA THR A 106 -4.29 13.59 -3.84
C THR A 106 -3.42 12.84 -2.84
N LEU A 107 -3.51 11.51 -2.90
CA LEU A 107 -2.70 10.58 -2.15
C LEU A 107 -1.74 9.87 -3.10
N SER A 108 -0.46 9.86 -2.76
CA SER A 108 0.56 9.02 -3.40
C SER A 108 1.21 8.10 -2.38
N SER A 109 1.72 6.96 -2.83
CA SER A 109 2.34 5.95 -1.98
C SER A 109 3.75 5.62 -2.45
N SER A 110 4.66 5.38 -1.51
CA SER A 110 6.01 4.89 -1.80
C SER A 110 6.04 3.42 -2.23
N SER A 111 5.04 2.63 -1.83
CA SER A 111 4.86 1.22 -2.20
C SER A 111 3.39 0.83 -2.06
N GLY A 112 2.93 -0.16 -2.81
CA GLY A 112 1.51 -0.52 -2.81
C GLY A 112 0.60 0.53 -3.49
N GLN A 113 -0.71 0.28 -3.41
CA GLN A 113 -1.74 1.12 -3.99
C GLN A 113 -2.79 1.48 -2.94
N PHE A 114 -3.04 2.77 -2.80
CA PHE A 114 -3.96 3.34 -1.83
C PHE A 114 -4.90 4.31 -2.51
N ILE A 115 -6.13 4.39 -2.02
CA ILE A 115 -7.11 5.35 -2.49
C ILE A 115 -7.62 6.20 -1.34
N LEU A 116 -7.81 7.48 -1.65
CA LEU A 116 -8.47 8.44 -0.79
C LEU A 116 -9.94 8.51 -1.18
N GLN A 117 -10.83 7.96 -0.36
CA GLN A 117 -12.27 8.07 -0.53
C GLN A 117 -12.85 8.87 0.62
N GLU A 118 -13.32 10.06 0.29
CA GLU A 118 -13.90 10.99 1.25
C GLU A 118 -12.95 11.37 2.39
N GLN A 119 -13.08 10.72 3.55
CA GLN A 119 -12.23 10.86 4.73
C GLN A 119 -11.59 9.52 5.14
N THR A 120 -11.59 8.56 4.22
CA THR A 120 -11.08 7.21 4.46
C THR A 120 -9.95 6.90 3.50
N ILE A 121 -8.93 6.22 4.02
CA ILE A 121 -7.87 5.66 3.20
C ILE A 121 -8.08 4.16 3.16
N GLN A 122 -8.15 3.64 1.95
CA GLN A 122 -8.25 2.21 1.71
C GLN A 122 -6.98 1.74 1.02
N CYS A 123 -6.38 0.68 1.56
CA CYS A 123 -5.34 -0.05 0.87
C CYS A 123 -5.99 -1.01 -0.13
N ILE A 124 -5.57 -0.93 -1.39
CA ILE A 124 -5.96 -1.87 -2.43
C ILE A 124 -4.89 -2.97 -2.53
N HIS A 125 -3.61 -2.58 -2.44
CA HIS A 125 -2.46 -3.47 -2.56
C HIS A 125 -1.36 -2.98 -1.62
N THR A 126 -0.77 -3.86 -0.82
CA THR A 126 0.21 -3.43 0.18
C THR A 126 1.62 -3.26 -0.41
N GLY A 127 1.91 -3.98 -1.50
CA GLY A 127 3.26 -4.13 -2.03
C GLY A 127 4.15 -5.01 -1.15
N PHE A 128 5.46 -4.94 -1.40
CA PHE A 128 6.49 -5.77 -0.72
C PHE A 128 7.14 -5.10 0.51
N GLU A 129 6.92 -3.81 0.71
CA GLU A 129 7.63 -3.03 1.74
C GLU A 129 6.82 -2.97 3.02
N THR A 130 7.44 -3.35 4.15
CA THR A 130 6.77 -3.27 5.46
C THR A 130 6.58 -1.84 5.95
N ARG A 131 7.33 -0.88 5.40
CA ARG A 131 7.21 0.54 5.72
C ARG A 131 6.81 1.31 4.47
N VAL A 132 5.60 1.84 4.49
CA VAL A 132 5.03 2.60 3.39
C VAL A 132 4.84 4.05 3.82
N THR A 133 5.33 4.98 3.02
CA THR A 133 5.05 6.41 3.18
C THR A 133 3.89 6.78 2.27
N LEU A 134 2.87 7.39 2.85
CA LEU A 134 1.73 7.95 2.16
C LEU A 134 1.85 9.47 2.18
N ASP A 135 1.99 10.05 1.00
CA ASP A 135 2.17 11.50 0.80
C ASP A 135 0.86 12.11 0.32
N PHE A 136 0.44 13.19 0.99
CA PHE A 136 -0.71 14.00 0.65
C PHE A 136 -0.24 15.31 0.04
N THR A 137 -0.82 15.64 -1.10
CA THR A 137 -0.62 16.92 -1.77
C THR A 137 -1.94 17.47 -2.28
N TRP A 138 -1.95 18.72 -2.73
CA TRP A 138 -3.12 19.33 -3.34
C TRP A 138 -3.46 18.66 -4.68
N ASP A 139 -4.75 18.40 -4.89
CA ASP A 139 -5.28 18.05 -6.20
C ASP A 139 -5.63 19.33 -6.97
N TRP A 140 -4.60 19.88 -7.63
CA TRP A 140 -4.72 21.09 -8.43
C TRP A 140 -5.65 20.93 -9.64
N ASP A 141 -5.95 19.70 -10.07
CA ASP A 141 -6.87 19.44 -11.19
C ASP A 141 -8.33 19.58 -10.76
N ARG A 142 -8.63 19.31 -9.49
CA ARG A 142 -9.96 19.50 -8.91
C ARG A 142 -10.26 20.93 -8.45
N ILE A 143 -9.24 21.79 -8.33
CA ILE A 143 -9.44 23.21 -8.00
C ILE A 143 -9.89 23.95 -9.26
N GLN A 144 -11.13 24.45 -9.24
CA GLN A 144 -11.69 25.22 -10.35
C GLN A 144 -11.08 26.62 -10.40
N THR A 145 -10.49 27.00 -11.53
CA THR A 145 -9.94 28.34 -11.76
C THR A 145 -10.33 28.82 -13.15
N ALA A 146 -10.62 30.11 -13.32
CA ALA A 146 -10.85 30.70 -14.64
C ALA A 146 -9.55 30.86 -15.44
N HIS A 147 -8.40 31.00 -14.75
CA HIS A 147 -7.10 31.25 -15.39
C HIS A 147 -6.07 30.16 -15.08
N THR A 148 -5.41 29.65 -16.12
CA THR A 148 -4.26 28.74 -15.97
C THR A 148 -3.11 29.37 -15.16
N ALA A 149 -2.94 30.70 -15.26
CA ALA A 149 -1.96 31.45 -14.49
C ALA A 149 -2.21 31.40 -12.98
N THR A 150 -3.48 31.41 -12.54
CA THR A 150 -3.86 31.23 -11.13
C THR A 150 -3.43 29.86 -10.63
N LYS A 151 -3.75 28.81 -11.39
CA LYS A 151 -3.35 27.44 -11.07
C LYS A 151 -1.83 27.30 -10.96
N SER A 152 -1.08 27.82 -11.93
CA SER A 152 0.39 27.81 -11.87
C SER A 152 0.93 28.64 -10.71
N TRP A 153 0.30 29.76 -10.36
CA TRP A 153 0.70 30.56 -9.19
C TRP A 153 0.53 29.76 -7.91
N LEU A 154 -0.62 29.09 -7.72
CA LEU A 154 -0.90 28.27 -6.55
C LEU A 154 0.08 27.09 -6.45
N GLN A 155 0.30 26.36 -7.56
CA GLN A 155 1.27 25.26 -7.62
C GLN A 155 2.68 25.69 -7.24
N ASN A 156 3.14 26.83 -7.77
CA ASN A 156 4.49 27.34 -7.51
C ASN A 156 4.67 27.91 -6.10
N LYS A 157 3.58 28.39 -5.48
CA LYS A 157 3.63 29.03 -4.16
C LYS A 157 3.29 28.08 -3.02
N SER A 158 2.55 27.02 -3.29
CA SER A 158 2.23 26.00 -2.31
C SER A 158 3.51 25.36 -1.79
N GLN A 159 3.58 25.22 -0.47
CA GLN A 159 4.63 24.46 0.22
C GLN A 159 4.04 23.34 1.06
N TRP A 160 2.71 23.20 1.02
CA TRP A 160 2.03 22.18 1.78
C TRP A 160 2.14 20.82 1.09
N GLY A 161 2.54 19.87 1.92
CA GLY A 161 2.49 18.44 1.70
C GLY A 161 2.65 17.79 3.06
N GLU A 162 1.99 16.67 3.26
CA GLU A 162 2.05 15.93 4.52
C GLU A 162 2.31 14.47 4.22
N SER A 163 3.08 13.81 5.08
CA SER A 163 3.44 12.41 4.89
C SER A 163 3.14 11.63 6.15
N ILE A 164 2.46 10.51 6.01
CA ILE A 164 2.25 9.55 7.10
C ILE A 164 3.01 8.27 6.81
N VAL A 165 3.46 7.60 7.87
CA VAL A 165 4.14 6.31 7.77
C VAL A 165 3.19 5.21 8.23
N VAL A 166 2.94 4.27 7.35
CA VAL A 166 2.21 3.03 7.61
C VAL A 166 3.23 1.91 7.78
N ASN A 167 3.14 1.19 8.91
CA ASN A 167 3.96 0.01 9.16
C ASN A 167 3.10 -1.24 9.06
N PHE A 168 3.34 -2.04 8.02
CA PHE A 168 2.79 -3.37 7.86
C PHE A 168 3.65 -4.39 8.60
N GLN A 169 2.98 -5.34 9.25
CA GLN A 169 3.62 -6.52 9.83
C GLN A 169 3.65 -7.65 8.80
N LYS A 170 4.67 -8.50 8.83
CA LYS A 170 4.63 -9.76 8.08
C LYS A 170 3.50 -10.62 8.64
N PRO A 171 2.63 -11.21 7.79
CA PRO A 171 1.58 -12.07 8.28
C PRO A 171 2.17 -13.36 8.86
N THR A 172 1.51 -13.88 9.90
CA THR A 172 1.87 -15.15 10.50
C THR A 172 1.20 -16.28 9.72
N VAL A 173 1.98 -17.25 9.26
CA VAL A 173 1.54 -18.45 8.54
C VAL A 173 1.66 -19.66 9.46
N PHE A 174 0.61 -20.48 9.48
CA PHE A 174 0.63 -21.84 10.04
C PHE A 174 0.62 -22.86 8.89
N ILE A 175 1.50 -23.85 8.95
CA ILE A 175 1.57 -24.93 7.96
C ILE A 175 0.79 -26.13 8.50
N ALA A 176 -0.31 -26.48 7.85
CA ALA A 176 -1.07 -27.69 8.14
C ALA A 176 -0.64 -28.78 7.16
N SER A 177 0.04 -29.82 7.64
CA SER A 177 0.51 -30.92 6.80
C SER A 177 -0.35 -32.17 6.97
N THR A 178 -0.69 -32.82 5.86
CA THR A 178 -1.24 -34.17 5.83
C THR A 178 -0.40 -35.05 4.92
N GLY A 179 0.17 -36.14 5.45
CA GLY A 179 0.88 -37.14 4.64
C GLY A 179 2.26 -36.74 4.11
N ALA A 180 2.78 -35.55 4.45
CA ALA A 180 4.13 -35.10 4.12
C ALA A 180 4.78 -34.24 5.21
N ASP A 181 4.68 -34.67 6.47
CA ASP A 181 5.22 -33.96 7.64
C ASP A 181 6.74 -33.75 7.54
N GLU A 182 7.42 -34.61 6.78
CA GLU A 182 8.85 -34.51 6.51
C GLU A 182 9.25 -33.24 5.75
N LEU A 183 8.31 -32.55 5.10
CA LEU A 183 8.54 -31.29 4.37
C LEU A 183 8.41 -30.05 5.25
N VAL A 184 7.71 -30.13 6.39
CA VAL A 184 7.32 -28.95 7.19
C VAL A 184 8.51 -28.08 7.54
N ASN A 185 9.60 -28.66 8.05
CA ASN A 185 10.81 -27.90 8.42
C ASN A 185 11.44 -27.15 7.24
N GLU A 186 11.41 -27.71 6.03
CA GLU A 186 11.99 -27.04 4.85
C GLU A 186 11.05 -25.97 4.29
N LEU A 187 9.74 -26.21 4.35
CA LEU A 187 8.72 -25.21 4.01
C LEU A 187 8.80 -24.01 4.98
N GLU A 188 8.93 -24.26 6.28
CA GLU A 188 9.13 -23.23 7.31
C GLU A 188 10.35 -22.35 6.98
N LYS A 189 11.50 -22.96 6.69
CA LYS A 189 12.72 -22.21 6.33
C LYS A 189 12.48 -21.34 5.09
N SER A 190 11.87 -21.89 4.04
CA SER A 190 11.56 -21.16 2.81
C SER A 190 10.65 -19.95 3.08
N LEU A 191 9.55 -20.18 3.80
CA LEU A 191 8.53 -19.16 4.07
C LEU A 191 8.97 -18.10 5.08
N SER A 192 9.90 -18.41 5.99
CA SER A 192 10.37 -17.49 7.03
C SER A 192 10.98 -16.18 6.49
N LYS A 193 11.37 -16.16 5.21
CA LYS A 193 11.84 -14.96 4.53
C LYS A 193 10.74 -13.90 4.40
N ASP A 194 9.52 -14.32 4.07
CA ASP A 194 8.41 -13.42 3.71
C ASP A 194 7.33 -13.40 4.80
N PHE A 195 7.27 -14.44 5.64
CA PHE A 195 6.25 -14.66 6.66
C PHE A 195 6.84 -14.80 8.07
N LEU A 196 6.01 -14.55 9.08
CA LEU A 196 6.25 -15.08 10.42
C LEU A 196 5.69 -16.49 10.50
N LEU A 197 6.36 -17.39 11.20
CA LEU A 197 5.84 -18.73 11.46
C LEU A 197 5.20 -18.76 12.84
N GLY A 198 4.03 -19.38 12.96
CA GLY A 198 3.30 -19.41 14.21
C GLY A 198 2.32 -20.57 14.33
N ASP A 199 1.55 -20.53 15.41
CA ASP A 199 0.54 -21.54 15.67
C ASP A 199 -0.78 -21.23 14.94
N ARG A 200 -1.64 -22.25 14.82
CA ARG A 200 -2.95 -22.10 14.18
C ARG A 200 -3.84 -21.03 14.83
N LYS A 201 -3.62 -20.70 16.11
CA LYS A 201 -4.47 -19.75 16.86
C LYS A 201 -4.09 -18.29 16.59
N THR A 202 -2.82 -18.04 16.29
CA THR A 202 -2.28 -16.70 16.08
C THR A 202 -2.01 -16.38 14.61
N ALA A 203 -2.01 -17.40 13.74
CA ALA A 203 -1.79 -17.22 12.31
C ALA A 203 -2.91 -16.43 11.62
N GLN A 204 -2.53 -15.52 10.73
CA GLN A 204 -3.43 -14.83 9.80
C GLN A 204 -3.71 -15.70 8.56
N LEU A 205 -2.80 -16.63 8.25
CA LEU A 205 -2.82 -17.46 7.07
C LEU A 205 -2.59 -18.93 7.44
N ILE A 206 -3.31 -19.83 6.77
CA ILE A 206 -3.07 -21.27 6.84
C ILE A 206 -2.62 -21.74 5.46
N LEU A 207 -1.43 -22.31 5.40
CA LEU A 207 -0.94 -23.04 4.24
C LEU A 207 -1.14 -24.53 4.49
N GLU A 208 -2.14 -25.12 3.85
CA GLU A 208 -2.35 -26.56 3.87
C GLU A 208 -1.44 -27.21 2.83
N CYS A 209 -0.72 -28.25 3.25
CA CYS A 209 0.14 -29.10 2.43
C CYS A 209 -0.45 -30.50 2.46
N ASP A 210 -1.17 -30.87 1.41
CA ASP A 210 -1.71 -32.21 1.24
C ASP A 210 -0.73 -33.04 0.40
N GLY A 211 -0.01 -33.92 1.07
CA GLY A 211 1.12 -34.62 0.52
C GLY A 211 1.02 -36.14 0.63
N HIS A 212 1.78 -36.80 -0.24
CA HIS A 212 1.92 -38.24 -0.29
C HIS A 212 3.40 -38.61 -0.40
N LEU A 213 3.90 -39.34 0.60
CA LEU A 213 5.23 -39.92 0.61
C LEU A 213 5.16 -41.40 0.19
N ALA A 214 5.79 -41.73 -0.93
CA ALA A 214 5.98 -43.11 -1.37
C ALA A 214 7.46 -43.49 -1.32
N SER A 215 7.78 -44.61 -0.68
CA SER A 215 9.14 -45.14 -0.61
C SER A 215 9.17 -46.60 -1.06
N GLU A 216 9.87 -46.85 -2.17
CA GLU A 216 10.04 -48.18 -2.75
C GLU A 216 11.49 -48.65 -2.54
N THR A 217 11.66 -49.94 -2.25
CA THR A 217 12.99 -50.56 -2.16
C THR A 217 13.07 -51.69 -3.17
N ALA A 218 14.00 -51.60 -4.12
CA ALA A 218 14.21 -52.62 -5.13
C ALA A 218 15.63 -53.19 -5.01
N GLY A 219 15.73 -54.52 -4.93
CA GLY A 219 17.00 -55.22 -5.07
C GLY A 219 17.39 -55.31 -6.54
N VAL A 220 18.52 -54.72 -6.92
CA VAL A 220 19.02 -54.81 -8.30
C VAL A 220 19.91 -56.05 -8.41
N GLY A 221 19.36 -57.11 -9.02
CA GLY A 221 20.11 -58.30 -9.50
C GLY A 221 19.97 -59.57 -8.65
N GLN A 222 19.64 -60.69 -9.31
CA GLN A 222 20.03 -62.01 -8.83
C GLN A 222 21.55 -62.16 -8.97
N VAL A 223 22.19 -62.87 -8.04
CA VAL A 223 23.64 -63.21 -7.96
C VAL A 223 24.46 -62.35 -6.97
N ARG A 224 24.51 -62.85 -5.73
CA ARG A 224 25.57 -62.78 -4.70
C ARG A 224 26.11 -61.43 -4.21
N ASN A 225 25.74 -60.28 -4.77
CA ASN A 225 25.98 -58.94 -4.21
C ASN A 225 24.82 -58.01 -4.59
N SER A 226 23.66 -58.17 -3.95
CA SER A 226 22.48 -57.34 -4.23
C SER A 226 22.72 -55.89 -3.76
N LEU A 227 22.91 -54.96 -4.69
CA LEU A 227 22.83 -53.53 -4.39
C LEU A 227 21.35 -53.17 -4.18
N VAL A 228 20.99 -52.91 -2.93
CA VAL A 228 19.67 -52.38 -2.57
C VAL A 228 19.62 -50.91 -3.00
N ARG A 229 18.61 -50.54 -3.78
CA ARG A 229 18.32 -49.15 -4.15
C ARG A 229 16.99 -48.75 -3.54
N HIS A 230 16.99 -47.55 -2.95
CA HIS A 230 15.81 -46.93 -2.39
C HIS A 230 15.37 -45.82 -3.32
N LYS A 231 14.09 -45.84 -3.72
CA LYS A 231 13.44 -44.80 -4.49
C LYS A 231 12.44 -44.10 -3.58
N VAL A 232 12.55 -42.79 -3.44
CA VAL A 232 11.59 -41.97 -2.70
C VAL A 232 10.92 -41.03 -3.70
N ARG A 233 9.60 -40.94 -3.62
CA ARG A 233 8.77 -39.98 -4.35
C ARG A 233 7.93 -39.22 -3.33
N ILE A 234 7.95 -37.91 -3.43
CA ILE A 234 7.13 -36.99 -2.64
C ILE A 234 6.24 -36.27 -3.64
N GLU A 235 4.94 -36.22 -3.38
CA GLU A 235 3.99 -35.40 -4.14
C GLU A 235 3.20 -34.56 -3.17
N ALA A 236 2.93 -33.29 -3.49
CA ALA A 236 2.03 -32.50 -2.67
C ALA A 236 1.30 -31.43 -3.47
N GLN A 237 0.14 -31.06 -2.95
CA GLN A 237 -0.65 -29.91 -3.36
C GLN A 237 -0.80 -28.95 -2.19
N PHE A 238 -0.88 -27.66 -2.49
CA PHE A 238 -0.99 -26.61 -1.49
C PHE A 238 -2.29 -25.80 -1.64
N SER A 239 -2.87 -25.38 -0.52
CA SER A 239 -3.94 -24.39 -0.45
C SER A 239 -3.63 -23.35 0.61
N LEU A 240 -3.77 -22.07 0.24
CA LEU A 240 -3.63 -20.94 1.16
C LEU A 240 -5.01 -20.39 1.49
N SER A 241 -5.28 -20.19 2.77
CA SER A 241 -6.52 -19.57 3.25
C SER A 241 -6.28 -18.51 4.32
N SER A 242 -7.18 -17.53 4.39
CA SER A 242 -7.19 -16.52 5.46
C SER A 242 -7.98 -17.02 6.67
N THR A 243 -7.44 -16.84 7.87
CA THR A 243 -8.13 -17.22 9.11
C THR A 243 -9.24 -16.25 9.52
N GLU A 244 -9.21 -15.02 9.00
CA GLU A 244 -10.21 -14.00 9.34
C GLU A 244 -11.58 -14.30 8.73
N ASN A 245 -11.59 -14.81 7.50
CA ASN A 245 -12.83 -15.04 6.73
C ASN A 245 -12.97 -16.48 6.19
N ASN A 246 -12.01 -17.37 6.49
CA ASN A 246 -11.94 -18.74 5.95
C ASN A 246 -12.03 -18.81 4.41
N SER A 247 -11.66 -17.74 3.71
CA SER A 247 -11.62 -17.73 2.26
C SER A 247 -10.35 -18.40 1.76
N MET A 248 -10.48 -19.23 0.71
CA MET A 248 -9.33 -19.73 -0.03
C MET A 248 -8.79 -18.60 -0.90
N LEU A 249 -7.52 -18.27 -0.68
CA LEU A 249 -6.81 -17.20 -1.40
C LEU A 249 -6.08 -17.77 -2.61
N TRP A 250 -5.59 -19.00 -2.52
CA TRP A 250 -4.79 -19.62 -3.56
C TRP A 250 -4.76 -21.14 -3.43
N ASN A 251 -4.55 -21.81 -4.56
CA ASN A 251 -4.27 -23.24 -4.64
C ASN A 251 -3.17 -23.52 -5.67
N SER A 252 -2.40 -24.57 -5.43
CA SER A 252 -1.33 -24.99 -6.34
C SER A 252 -1.77 -26.12 -7.27
N THR A 253 -1.01 -26.30 -8.35
CA THR A 253 -0.91 -27.61 -9.00
C THR A 253 -0.10 -28.57 -8.12
N THR A 254 -0.26 -29.87 -8.31
CA THR A 254 0.59 -30.86 -7.65
C THR A 254 2.04 -30.72 -8.16
N ILE A 255 3.00 -30.71 -7.23
CA ILE A 255 4.43 -30.81 -7.54
C ILE A 255 4.99 -32.09 -6.93
N SER A 256 6.12 -32.57 -7.47
CA SER A 256 6.71 -33.82 -7.03
C SER A 256 8.23 -33.80 -7.06
N GLY A 257 8.88 -34.38 -6.06
CA GLY A 257 10.31 -34.67 -6.06
C GLY A 257 10.55 -36.18 -6.03
N THR A 258 11.52 -36.68 -6.81
CA THR A 258 11.83 -38.11 -6.87
C THR A 258 13.33 -38.35 -6.91
N ALA A 259 13.84 -39.18 -6.00
CA ALA A 259 15.24 -39.56 -6.02
C ALA A 259 15.45 -41.05 -5.77
N ILE A 260 16.57 -41.55 -6.29
CA ILE A 260 17.00 -42.94 -6.14
C ILE A 260 18.42 -42.96 -5.58
N SER A 261 18.64 -43.64 -4.47
CA SER A 261 19.96 -43.77 -3.84
C SER A 261 20.21 -45.15 -3.26
N ALA A 262 21.46 -45.41 -2.89
CA ALA A 262 21.85 -46.62 -2.15
C ALA A 262 21.46 -46.55 -0.66
N SER A 263 21.16 -45.35 -0.14
CA SER A 263 20.64 -45.12 1.21
C SER A 263 19.25 -44.50 1.12
N GLN A 264 18.31 -44.98 1.94
CA GLN A 264 16.96 -44.43 2.03
C GLN A 264 16.97 -42.97 2.47
N GLU A 265 17.81 -42.62 3.45
CA GLU A 265 17.94 -41.26 3.95
C GLU A 265 18.47 -40.32 2.85
N THR A 266 19.49 -40.76 2.10
CA THR A 266 20.01 -39.97 0.99
C THR A 266 18.96 -39.81 -0.12
N ALA A 267 18.21 -40.86 -0.44
CA ALA A 267 17.11 -40.76 -1.40
C ALA A 267 16.03 -39.77 -0.92
N LEU A 268 15.65 -39.81 0.36
CA LEU A 268 14.67 -38.89 0.93
C LEU A 268 15.18 -37.43 0.87
N ASN A 269 16.40 -37.17 1.32
CA ASN A 269 16.96 -35.82 1.32
C ASN A 269 17.12 -35.25 -0.09
N SER A 270 17.50 -36.08 -1.07
CA SER A 270 17.56 -35.66 -2.47
C SER A 270 16.17 -35.38 -3.05
N ALA A 271 15.17 -36.22 -2.76
CA ALA A 271 13.80 -36.00 -3.22
C ALA A 271 13.19 -34.73 -2.59
N LYS A 272 13.48 -34.45 -1.31
CA LYS A 272 13.10 -33.19 -0.65
C LYS A 272 13.77 -31.98 -1.29
N SER A 273 15.06 -32.07 -1.63
CA SER A 273 15.78 -30.96 -2.27
C SER A 273 15.15 -30.59 -3.60
N GLU A 274 14.89 -31.58 -4.46
CA GLU A 274 14.23 -31.35 -5.75
C GLU A 274 12.81 -30.77 -5.57
N PHE A 275 12.04 -31.36 -4.64
CA PHE A 275 10.70 -30.85 -4.31
C PHE A 275 10.74 -29.39 -3.84
N MET A 276 11.69 -29.04 -2.97
CA MET A 276 11.82 -27.70 -2.43
C MET A 276 12.31 -26.69 -3.47
N ASP A 277 13.14 -27.12 -4.42
CA ASP A 277 13.51 -26.28 -5.56
C ASP A 277 12.26 -25.91 -6.37
N ASP A 278 11.41 -26.88 -6.72
CA ASP A 278 10.15 -26.62 -7.41
C ASP A 278 9.21 -25.74 -6.59
N PHE A 279 9.10 -25.99 -5.29
CA PHE A 279 8.31 -25.13 -4.41
C PHE A 279 8.81 -23.67 -4.45
N ASN A 280 10.12 -23.46 -4.28
CA ASN A 280 10.73 -22.12 -4.20
C ASN A 280 10.67 -21.36 -5.52
N TYR A 281 10.85 -22.03 -6.65
CA TYR A 281 10.93 -21.38 -7.96
C TYR A 281 9.58 -21.29 -8.67
N LEU A 282 8.65 -22.22 -8.41
CA LEU A 282 7.37 -22.28 -9.11
C LEU A 282 6.22 -21.83 -8.23
N LEU A 283 6.10 -22.37 -7.01
CA LEU A 283 4.90 -22.18 -6.19
C LEU A 283 4.96 -20.94 -5.30
N LEU A 284 6.09 -20.71 -4.62
CA LEU A 284 6.24 -19.56 -3.72
C LEU A 284 6.00 -18.21 -4.42
N PRO A 285 6.51 -17.94 -5.64
CA PRO A 285 6.20 -16.69 -6.33
C PRO A 285 4.72 -16.53 -6.69
N GLN A 286 4.01 -17.63 -6.96
CA GLN A 286 2.57 -17.61 -7.22
C GLN A 286 1.78 -17.32 -5.95
N LEU A 287 2.18 -17.96 -4.84
CA LEU A 287 1.61 -17.72 -3.51
C LEU A 287 1.78 -16.24 -3.13
N LEU A 288 2.99 -15.68 -3.29
CA LEU A 288 3.23 -14.27 -2.98
C LEU A 288 2.34 -13.34 -3.84
N ARG A 289 2.24 -13.58 -5.15
CA ARG A 289 1.31 -12.80 -6.01
C ARG A 289 -0.15 -12.89 -5.57
N SER A 290 -0.59 -14.05 -5.09
CA SER A 290 -1.98 -14.24 -4.65
C SER A 290 -2.34 -13.43 -3.41
N LEU A 291 -1.33 -13.05 -2.63
CA LEU A 291 -1.47 -12.23 -1.45
C LEU A 291 -1.30 -10.74 -1.74
N ASP A 292 -1.37 -10.26 -2.97
CA ASP A 292 -1.15 -8.82 -3.23
C ASP A 292 0.18 -8.30 -2.63
N PHE A 293 1.23 -9.14 -2.67
CA PHE A 293 2.61 -8.70 -2.52
C PHE A 293 3.10 -8.01 -3.79
#